data_AF-A0A958NX99-F1
#
_entry.id   AF-A0A958NX99-F1
#
_cell.length_a   1.000
_cell.length_b   1.000
_cell.length_c   1.000
_cell.angle_alpha   90.00
_cell.angle_beta   90.00
_cell.angle_gamma   90.00
#
_symmetry.space_group_name_H-M   'P 1'
#
loop_
_entity.id
_entity.type
_entity.pdbx_description
1 polymer ?
#
loop_
_entity_poly.entity_id
_entity_poly.type
_entity_poly.pdbx_seq_one_letter_code
_entity_poly.pdbx_strand_id
1 'polypeptide(L)'
;MENRRPFIISSICFLISIMLISAYVSVKRAELTADFGEEVSVVVATANIGEYATITPDMVRTTTVFKKYRQPSTVTSVADVIGKSTYVPIYADEQITLTKLIQQDGKPVLDRLVEQKTRGVTMLVSPHTGVGRLIRPGNRVDVMVVPSYEVKG
;
A
#
# COMPACT_ATOMS: atom_id res chain seq x y z
N MET A 1 -28.95 -36.73 45.81
CA MET A 1 -27.70 -36.37 45.10
C MET A 1 -27.45 -37.42 44.03
N GLU A 2 -28.27 -37.41 42.99
CA GLU A 2 -28.43 -38.56 42.09
C GLU A 2 -27.54 -38.42 40.85
N ASN A 3 -26.81 -39.49 40.53
CA ASN A 3 -26.15 -39.78 39.25
C ASN A 3 -25.00 -38.85 38.80
N ARG A 4 -23.93 -38.75 39.59
CA ARG A 4 -22.66 -38.10 39.17
C ARG A 4 -21.85 -38.92 38.14
N ARG A 5 -22.10 -40.23 38.04
CA ARG A 5 -21.38 -41.16 37.14
C ARG A 5 -21.48 -40.79 35.65
N PRO A 6 -22.66 -40.53 35.07
CA PRO A 6 -22.75 -40.09 33.67
C PRO A 6 -22.04 -38.76 33.42
N PHE A 7 -22.08 -37.83 34.39
CA PHE A 7 -21.40 -36.53 34.29
C PHE A 7 -19.87 -36.65 34.28
N ILE A 8 -19.32 -37.60 35.05
CA ILE A 8 -17.87 -37.88 35.06
C ILE A 8 -17.44 -38.53 33.73
N ILE A 9 -18.23 -39.48 33.21
CA ILE A 9 -17.93 -40.16 31.94
C ILE A 9 -17.95 -39.17 30.77
N SER A 10 -18.94 -38.27 30.71
CA SER A 10 -19.01 -37.23 29.69
C SER A 10 -17.84 -36.26 29.78
N SER A 11 -17.40 -35.90 30.99
CA SER A 11 -16.25 -35.03 31.22
C SER A 11 -14.93 -35.65 30.73
N ILE A 12 -14.73 -36.95 31.00
CA ILE A 12 -13.55 -37.69 30.53
C ILE A 12 -13.55 -37.81 29.01
N CYS A 13 -14.69 -38.16 28.39
CA CYS A 13 -14.79 -38.21 26.92
C CYS A 13 -14.54 -36.85 26.28
N PHE A 14 -15.00 -35.77 26.89
CA PHE A 14 -14.73 -34.41 26.43
C PHE A 14 -13.24 -34.06 26.45
N LEU A 15 -12.54 -34.38 27.55
CA LEU A 15 -11.10 -34.16 27.65
C LEU A 15 -10.32 -34.97 26.62
N ILE A 16 -10.69 -36.25 26.41
CA ILE A 16 -10.06 -37.10 25.39
C ILE A 16 -10.33 -36.55 24.00
N SER A 17 -11.54 -36.05 23.72
CA SER A 17 -11.88 -35.45 22.43
C SER A 17 -11.05 -34.19 22.16
N ILE A 18 -10.91 -33.29 23.13
CA ILE A 18 -10.04 -32.10 23.02
C ILE A 18 -8.59 -32.51 22.76
N MET A 19 -8.10 -33.52 23.48
CA MET A 19 -6.74 -34.02 23.29
C MET A 19 -6.52 -34.56 21.87
N LEU A 20 -7.42 -35.40 21.37
CA LEU A 20 -7.33 -35.96 20.02
C LEU A 20 -7.41 -34.88 18.94
N ILE A 21 -8.33 -33.92 19.09
CA ILE A 21 -8.48 -32.80 18.13
C ILE A 21 -7.21 -31.94 18.11
N SER A 22 -6.68 -31.58 19.28
CA SER A 22 -5.47 -30.75 19.35
C SER A 22 -4.23 -31.46 18.80
N ALA A 23 -4.08 -32.77 19.06
CA ALA A 23 -3.02 -33.58 18.46
C ALA A 23 -3.14 -33.65 16.94
N TYR A 24 -4.34 -33.90 16.40
CA TYR A 24 -4.59 -33.93 14.96
C TYR A 24 -4.29 -32.59 14.28
N VAL A 25 -4.76 -31.47 14.86
CA VAL A 25 -4.50 -30.12 14.36
C VAL A 25 -3.01 -29.81 14.39
N SER A 26 -2.29 -30.25 15.43
CA SER A 26 -0.84 -30.04 15.51
C SER A 26 -0.06 -30.78 14.42
N VAL A 27 -0.41 -32.04 14.14
CA VAL A 27 0.22 -32.82 13.06
C VAL A 27 -0.07 -32.18 11.71
N LYS A 28 -1.33 -31.77 11.47
CA LYS A 28 -1.69 -31.15 10.18
C LYS A 28 -1.01 -29.79 9.99
N ARG A 29 -0.87 -28.99 11.03
CA ARG A 29 -0.10 -27.73 10.97
C ARG A 29 1.38 -27.97 10.67
N ALA A 30 1.98 -29.00 11.27
CA ALA A 30 3.38 -29.36 11.02
C ALA A 30 3.60 -29.78 9.55
N GLU A 31 2.68 -30.58 8.99
CA GLU A 31 2.69 -30.98 7.58
C GLU A 31 2.58 -29.76 6.64
N LEU A 32 1.63 -28.86 6.89
CA LEU A 32 1.47 -27.63 6.10
C LEU A 32 2.70 -26.71 6.19
N THR A 33 3.31 -26.62 7.37
CA THR A 33 4.53 -25.82 7.58
C THR A 33 5.72 -26.44 6.85
N ALA A 34 5.80 -27.77 6.77
CA ALA A 34 6.83 -28.48 6.00
C ALA A 34 6.67 -28.24 4.49
N ASP A 35 5.43 -28.27 3.97
CA ASP A 35 5.15 -28.15 2.54
C ASP A 35 5.19 -26.71 2.02
N PHE A 36 4.70 -25.75 2.82
CA PHE A 36 4.49 -24.35 2.41
C PHE A 36 5.39 -23.33 3.15
N GLY A 37 6.18 -23.80 4.12
CA GLY A 37 7.04 -22.98 4.97
C GLY A 37 6.30 -22.35 6.14
N GLU A 38 7.02 -21.56 6.94
CA GLU A 38 6.48 -20.85 8.10
C GLU A 38 5.37 -19.86 7.73
N GLU A 39 4.42 -19.67 8.64
CA GLU A 39 3.41 -18.63 8.55
C GLU A 39 4.03 -17.25 8.80
N VAL A 40 3.81 -16.31 7.88
CA VAL A 40 4.33 -14.95 7.92
C VAL A 40 3.18 -13.95 7.86
N SER A 41 3.27 -12.92 8.69
CA SER A 41 2.35 -11.79 8.70
C SER A 41 2.61 -10.87 7.50
N VAL A 42 1.56 -10.57 6.74
CA VAL A 42 1.58 -9.65 5.59
C VAL A 42 0.43 -8.66 5.67
N VAL A 43 0.63 -7.47 5.10
CA VAL A 43 -0.43 -6.45 5.00
C VAL A 43 -1.19 -6.62 3.69
N VAL A 44 -2.52 -6.65 3.77
CA VAL A 44 -3.43 -6.74 2.62
C VAL A 44 -4.43 -5.59 2.61
N ALA A 45 -4.94 -5.24 1.43
CA ALA A 45 -5.97 -4.23 1.29
C ALA A 45 -7.36 -4.77 1.68
N THR A 46 -8.16 -3.97 2.39
CA THR A 46 -9.55 -4.32 2.75
C THR A 46 -10.55 -3.96 1.65
N ALA A 47 -10.20 -3.01 0.79
CA ALA A 47 -10.99 -2.53 -0.33
C ALA A 47 -10.09 -2.14 -1.50
N ASN A 48 -10.68 -1.83 -2.66
CA ASN A 48 -9.93 -1.32 -3.80
C ASN A 48 -9.38 0.07 -3.49
N ILE A 49 -8.06 0.23 -3.56
CA ILE A 49 -7.35 1.50 -3.40
C ILE A 49 -6.95 1.99 -4.79
N GLY A 50 -7.42 3.19 -5.15
CA GLY A 50 -7.13 3.80 -6.45
C GLY A 50 -5.65 4.17 -6.64
N GLU A 51 -5.28 4.58 -7.85
CA GLU A 51 -3.97 5.16 -8.15
C GLU A 51 -3.80 6.53 -7.46
N TYR A 52 -2.59 6.84 -6.98
CA TYR A 52 -2.26 8.08 -6.25
C TYR A 52 -3.07 8.33 -4.97
N ALA A 53 -3.80 7.34 -4.47
CA ALA A 53 -4.57 7.44 -3.24
C ALA A 53 -3.66 7.31 -2.02
N THR A 54 -3.91 8.13 -0.99
CA THR A 54 -3.24 8.01 0.30
C THR A 54 -3.87 6.90 1.12
N ILE A 55 -3.04 5.99 1.64
CA ILE A 55 -3.50 4.83 2.40
C ILE A 55 -3.83 5.23 3.83
N THR A 56 -5.06 4.97 4.24
CA THR A 56 -5.57 5.18 5.59
C THR A 56 -5.67 3.86 6.37
N PRO A 57 -5.73 3.90 7.72
CA PRO A 57 -5.72 2.68 8.55
C PRO A 57 -6.90 1.72 8.30
N ASP A 58 -8.04 2.22 7.84
CA ASP A 58 -9.25 1.46 7.52
C ASP A 58 -9.15 0.69 6.19
N MET A 59 -8.21 1.07 5.32
CA MET A 59 -8.00 0.45 4.00
C MET A 59 -7.08 -0.79 4.04
N VAL A 60 -6.49 -1.09 5.19
CA VAL A 60 -5.46 -2.13 5.33
C VAL A 60 -5.72 -3.02 6.54
N ARG A 61 -5.35 -4.29 6.42
CA ARG A 61 -5.38 -5.25 7.52
C ARG A 61 -4.18 -6.18 7.44
N THR A 62 -3.81 -6.73 8.58
CA THR A 62 -2.79 -7.77 8.66
C THR A 62 -3.45 -9.14 8.47
N THR A 63 -2.84 -9.99 7.66
CA THR A 63 -3.25 -11.40 7.50
C THR A 63 -2.03 -12.31 7.50
N THR A 64 -2.22 -13.57 7.84
CA THR A 64 -1.15 -14.56 7.91
C THR A 64 -1.18 -15.42 6.66
N VAL A 65 -0.05 -15.54 5.97
CA VAL A 65 0.12 -16.39 4.79
C VAL A 65 1.37 -17.24 4.94
N PHE A 66 1.40 -18.42 4.35
CA PHE A 66 2.63 -19.21 4.32
C PHE A 66 3.71 -18.49 3.51
N LYS A 67 4.97 -18.64 3.95
CA LYS A 67 6.15 -17.99 3.37
C LYS A 67 6.26 -18.17 1.85
N LYS A 68 5.83 -19.32 1.32
CA LYS A 68 5.80 -19.62 -0.12
C LYS A 68 4.83 -18.75 -0.93
N TYR A 69 3.76 -18.26 -0.32
CA TYR A 69 2.75 -17.39 -0.95
C TYR A 69 2.97 -15.90 -0.69
N ARG A 70 4.01 -15.54 0.06
CA ARG A 70 4.39 -14.15 0.26
C ARG A 70 4.93 -13.59 -1.05
N GLN A 71 4.32 -12.50 -1.53
CA GLN A 71 4.86 -11.82 -2.70
C GLN A 71 6.24 -11.19 -2.40
N PRO A 72 7.10 -11.02 -3.41
CA PRO A 72 8.34 -10.29 -3.25
C PRO A 72 8.07 -8.85 -2.79
N SER A 73 8.86 -8.37 -1.84
CA SER A 73 8.77 -7.00 -1.32
C SER A 73 7.40 -6.65 -0.68
N THR A 74 6.66 -7.63 -0.18
CA THR A 74 5.44 -7.41 0.62
C THR A 74 5.78 -6.71 1.94
N VAL A 75 4.92 -5.77 2.33
CA VAL A 75 5.04 -5.06 3.60
C VAL A 75 4.48 -5.92 4.74
N THR A 76 5.20 -5.96 5.86
CA THR A 76 4.87 -6.78 7.04
C THR A 76 4.23 -5.98 8.18
N SER A 77 4.41 -4.66 8.19
CA SER A 77 3.88 -3.75 9.22
C SER A 77 2.93 -2.72 8.62
N VAL A 78 1.77 -2.56 9.24
CA VAL A 78 0.77 -1.56 8.84
C VAL A 78 1.33 -0.14 8.97
N ALA A 79 2.18 0.12 9.96
CA ALA A 79 2.81 1.42 10.18
C ALA A 79 3.68 1.86 9.00
N ASP A 80 4.26 0.91 8.25
CA ASP A 80 5.10 1.19 7.10
C ASP A 80 4.29 1.56 5.85
N VAL A 81 2.96 1.42 5.90
CA VAL A 81 2.07 1.67 4.76
C VAL A 81 1.20 2.91 4.98
N ILE A 82 0.75 3.17 6.21
CA ILE A 82 -0.13 4.29 6.52
C ILE A 82 0.52 5.62 6.10
N GLY A 83 -0.25 6.47 5.42
CA GLY A 83 0.20 7.79 4.96
C GLY A 83 1.07 7.77 3.70
N LYS A 84 1.44 6.58 3.18
CA LYS A 84 2.01 6.45 1.84
C LYS A 84 0.91 6.52 0.79
N SER A 85 1.32 6.89 -0.42
CA SER A 85 0.43 6.94 -1.58
C SER A 85 0.74 5.79 -2.54
N THR A 86 -0.30 5.26 -3.18
CA THR A 86 -0.19 4.22 -4.20
C THR A 86 0.30 4.80 -5.53
N TYR A 87 1.13 4.05 -6.25
CA TYR A 87 1.55 4.39 -7.61
C TYR A 87 0.69 3.68 -8.67
N VAL A 88 0.10 2.54 -8.31
CA VAL A 88 -0.80 1.74 -9.14
C VAL A 88 -1.99 1.30 -8.29
N PRO A 89 -3.15 0.98 -8.88
CA PRO A 89 -4.27 0.47 -8.12
C PRO A 89 -3.93 -0.85 -7.40
N ILE A 90 -4.49 -0.99 -6.20
CA ILE A 90 -4.40 -2.19 -5.36
C ILE A 90 -5.83 -2.69 -5.15
N TYR A 91 -6.09 -3.94 -5.50
CA TYR A 91 -7.42 -4.52 -5.34
C TYR A 91 -7.64 -5.04 -3.92
N ALA A 92 -8.92 -5.21 -3.55
CA ALA A 92 -9.29 -5.85 -2.29
C ALA A 92 -8.61 -7.23 -2.15
N ASP A 93 -8.19 -7.55 -0.93
CA ASP A 93 -7.46 -8.77 -0.56
C ASP A 93 -6.08 -8.97 -1.22
N GLU A 94 -5.59 -7.95 -1.94
CA GLU A 94 -4.24 -7.98 -2.50
C GLU A 94 -3.17 -7.68 -1.43
N GLN A 95 -2.03 -8.39 -1.50
CA GLN A 95 -0.85 -8.08 -0.67
C GLN A 95 -0.23 -6.75 -1.10
N ILE A 96 0.03 -5.87 -0.12
CA ILE A 96 0.65 -4.58 -0.40
C ILE A 96 2.16 -4.77 -0.55
N THR A 97 2.68 -4.47 -1.73
CA THR A 97 4.11 -4.51 -2.03
C THR A 97 4.71 -3.12 -2.08
N LEU A 98 5.98 -3.00 -1.68
CA LEU A 98 6.73 -1.74 -1.75
C LEU A 98 6.87 -1.18 -3.17
N THR A 99 6.75 -2.03 -4.18
CA THR A 99 6.82 -1.65 -5.60
C THR A 99 5.57 -0.91 -6.08
N LYS A 100 4.44 -1.10 -5.40
CA LYS A 100 3.17 -0.41 -5.70
C LYS A 100 2.99 0.89 -4.91
N LEU A 101 3.90 1.18 -3.99
CA LEU A 101 3.90 2.40 -3.20
C LEU A 101 4.85 3.41 -3.82
N ILE A 102 4.50 4.70 -3.72
CA ILE A 102 5.42 5.77 -4.07
C ILE A 102 6.53 5.79 -3.03
N GLN A 103 7.73 5.33 -3.42
CA GLN A 103 8.93 5.42 -2.60
C GLN A 103 9.29 6.90 -2.39
N GLN A 104 9.45 7.32 -1.13
CA GLN A 104 9.93 8.67 -0.81
C GLN A 104 11.38 8.91 -1.29
N ASP A 105 12.12 7.83 -1.58
CA ASP A 105 13.58 7.88 -1.74
C ASP A 105 14.03 8.17 -3.19
N GLY A 106 13.11 8.18 -4.17
CA GLY A 106 13.50 8.01 -5.57
C GLY A 106 13.37 9.22 -6.49
N LYS A 107 12.23 9.92 -6.46
CA LYS A 107 11.92 11.12 -7.24
C LYS A 107 10.58 11.65 -6.74
N PRO A 108 10.49 12.89 -6.23
CA PRO A 108 9.19 13.47 -5.96
C PRO A 108 8.42 13.56 -7.28
N VAL A 109 7.18 13.05 -7.27
CA VAL A 109 6.22 13.30 -8.35
C VAL A 109 6.02 14.83 -8.42
N LEU A 110 5.81 15.37 -9.61
CA LEU A 110 5.75 16.82 -9.83
C LEU A 110 4.73 17.51 -8.89
N ASP A 111 3.66 16.81 -8.55
CA ASP A 111 2.63 17.23 -7.59
C ASP A 111 3.16 17.52 -6.16
N ARG A 112 4.25 16.86 -5.73
CA ARG A 112 4.92 17.10 -4.44
C ARG A 112 5.96 18.22 -4.50
N LEU A 113 6.47 18.53 -5.71
CA LEU A 113 7.42 19.64 -5.93
C LEU A 113 6.71 20.98 -6.12
N VAL A 114 5.43 20.95 -6.52
CA VAL A 114 4.62 22.13 -6.82
C VAL A 114 3.73 22.43 -5.61
N GLU A 115 3.79 23.65 -5.08
CA GLU A 115 2.91 24.06 -3.99
C GLU A 115 1.44 23.96 -4.42
N GLN A 116 0.54 23.59 -3.50
CA GLN A 116 -0.90 23.36 -3.77
C GLN A 116 -1.63 24.50 -4.51
N LYS A 117 -1.09 25.73 -4.47
CA LYS A 117 -1.67 26.92 -5.13
C LYS A 117 -0.89 27.37 -6.38
N THR A 118 0.09 26.60 -6.81
CA THR A 118 0.92 26.92 -7.97
C THR A 118 0.64 25.95 -9.11
N ARG A 119 0.90 26.39 -10.35
CA ARG A 119 0.73 25.57 -11.55
C ARG A 119 2.09 25.32 -12.16
N GLY A 120 2.43 24.06 -12.39
CA GLY A 120 3.57 23.72 -13.24
C GLY A 120 3.27 24.12 -14.68
N VAL A 121 4.12 24.96 -15.27
CA VAL A 121 4.05 25.32 -16.69
C VAL A 121 5.36 24.90 -17.33
N THR A 122 5.28 24.05 -18.35
CA THR A 122 6.45 23.72 -19.17
C THR A 122 6.61 24.80 -20.23
N MET A 123 7.74 25.51 -20.20
CA MET A 123 8.11 26.47 -21.24
C MET A 123 9.35 25.97 -21.97
N LEU A 124 9.28 25.96 -23.29
CA LEU A 124 10.41 25.57 -24.13
C LEU A 124 11.38 26.75 -24.25
N VAL A 125 12.49 26.71 -23.50
CA VAL A 125 13.54 27.74 -23.57
C VAL A 125 14.66 27.24 -24.47
N SER A 126 14.96 28.00 -25.51
CA SER A 126 16.12 27.83 -26.39
C SER A 126 17.08 29.00 -26.17
N PRO A 127 18.35 28.94 -26.61
CA PRO A 127 19.24 30.10 -26.60
C PRO A 127 18.72 31.31 -27.39
N HIS A 128 17.72 31.11 -28.27
CA HIS A 128 17.09 32.13 -29.12
C HIS A 128 15.80 32.71 -28.50
N THR A 129 15.09 31.96 -27.65
CA THR A 129 13.89 32.40 -26.90
C THR A 129 14.22 32.76 -25.45
N GLY A 130 15.38 32.33 -24.98
CA GLY A 130 16.05 32.77 -23.78
C GLY A 130 17.04 33.88 -24.11
N VAL A 131 17.42 34.63 -23.09
CA VAL A 131 18.09 35.93 -23.25
C VAL A 131 19.51 35.84 -23.83
N GLY A 132 20.07 34.64 -23.97
CA GLY A 132 21.27 34.34 -24.77
C GLY A 132 22.53 35.18 -24.50
N ARG A 133 22.55 36.00 -23.42
CA ARG A 133 23.58 37.02 -23.09
C ARG A 133 23.68 38.17 -24.11
N LEU A 134 22.60 38.45 -24.85
CA LEU A 134 22.56 39.46 -25.92
C LEU A 134 21.91 40.80 -25.52
N ILE A 135 21.30 40.90 -24.33
CA ILE A 135 20.74 42.17 -23.84
C ILE A 135 21.87 43.15 -23.53
N ARG A 136 21.72 44.38 -24.04
CA ARG A 136 22.64 45.51 -23.83
C ARG A 136 21.90 46.77 -23.34
N PRO A 137 22.60 47.74 -22.73
CA PRO A 137 21.98 48.99 -22.27
C PRO A 137 21.27 49.74 -23.40
N GLY A 138 20.04 50.17 -23.13
CA GLY A 138 19.16 50.83 -24.13
C GLY A 138 18.20 49.88 -24.85
N ASN A 139 18.31 48.56 -24.68
CA ASN A 139 17.30 47.63 -25.19
C ASN A 139 15.99 47.77 -24.40
N ARG A 140 14.90 48.03 -25.12
CA ARG A 140 13.54 47.85 -24.63
C ARG A 140 13.18 46.37 -24.73
N VAL A 141 12.62 45.82 -23.67
CA VAL A 141 12.19 44.42 -23.58
C VAL A 141 10.71 44.35 -23.22
N ASP A 142 9.96 43.56 -23.98
CA ASP A 142 8.53 43.32 -23.76
C ASP A 142 8.32 41.92 -23.17
N VAL A 143 7.45 41.87 -22.17
CA VAL A 143 7.18 40.71 -21.33
C VAL A 143 5.92 40.04 -21.84
N MET A 144 5.98 38.73 -22.12
CA MET A 144 4.79 37.96 -22.51
C MET A 144 3.95 37.63 -21.27
N VAL A 145 2.65 37.87 -21.41
CA VAL A 145 1.61 37.61 -20.40
C VAL A 145 0.55 36.72 -21.05
N VAL A 146 -0.06 35.82 -20.28
CA VAL A 146 -1.05 34.84 -20.76
C VAL A 146 -2.48 35.28 -20.37
N PRO A 147 -3.29 35.86 -21.29
CA PRO A 147 -4.69 36.24 -21.01
C PRO A 147 -5.70 35.14 -21.39
N SER A 148 -6.85 35.09 -20.69
CA SER A 148 -7.94 34.11 -20.86
C SER A 148 -9.20 34.73 -21.49
N TYR A 149 -10.02 33.94 -22.21
CA TYR A 149 -11.21 34.40 -22.94
C TYR A 149 -12.47 33.56 -22.66
N GLU A 150 -13.67 34.17 -22.68
CA GLU A 150 -14.98 33.49 -22.60
C GLU A 150 -15.49 33.09 -23.99
N VAL A 151 -16.07 31.89 -24.09
CA VAL A 151 -16.69 31.34 -25.30
C VAL A 151 -18.23 31.36 -25.17
N LYS A 152 -18.90 31.96 -26.15
CA LYS A 152 -20.33 31.76 -26.51
C LYS A 152 -20.36 31.49 -28.02
N GLY A 153 -20.98 30.47 -28.59
CA GLY A 153 -21.74 29.31 -28.12
C GLY A 153 -21.97 28.41 -29.34
#